data_AF-A0A7S2BAX8-F1
#
_entry.id   AF-A0A7S2BAX8-F1
#
_cell.length_a   1.000
_cell.length_b   1.000
_cell.length_c   1.000
_cell.angle_alpha   90.00
_cell.angle_beta   90.00
_cell.angle_gamma   90.00
#
_symmetry.space_group_name_H-M   'P 1'
#
loop_
_entity.id
_entity.type
_entity.pdbx_description
1 polymer ?
#
loop_
_entity_poly.entity_id
_entity_poly.type
_entity_poly.pdbx_seq_one_letter_code
_entity_poly.pdbx_strand_id
1 'polypeptide(L)'
;AQATSQAGVPPPPVGLAGRGGRSGGPPARHAHAEPARGSKWSFIQMQGIEWTCQYTGCRSTPDQIAALRSRRPDGFPHDEDSQFRVCTVCRRLPLKAQPTEDQLEKLDAAFLAGIKEELASIEENEKNIQALSQVFRYYAKHAKQLSQVLFDFAVKQCFPWELIHALHLLDDILLMDNTGRYKAELADRVQEVIVHSFRKVQSQQEKREVARMLHAWQELRIFEAVLLEAIRAEIRAVDVGASVLLDEASAADEDDDEAPAVEDPVLKSEFAAKKRKVSDNGGPPPADVRRDTVAKPAATPVSAERVIGIIERILSIPVERPFELLGIPAEGTNGHDIRKAYRRIALLIHPDKNPGSEARCQEALIKLQQGRVQAETDLQQLDVLVDSHKGAETRSAATAAAANASMDASFKCRYPGCDLPPCKQCANGCCTRNITHCHMIARSKGGMQCFFHPPPRAWARNA
;
A
#
# COMPACT_ATOMS: atom_id res chain seq x y z
N ALA A 1 18.68 -27.43 -61.21
CA ALA A 1 19.14 -28.39 -60.19
C ALA A 1 20.59 -28.09 -59.86
N GLN A 2 20.83 -27.78 -58.57
CA GLN A 2 22.09 -27.75 -57.81
C GLN A 2 23.36 -27.12 -58.41
N ALA A 3 23.74 -25.97 -57.85
CA ALA A 3 25.10 -25.44 -57.81
C ALA A 3 25.55 -25.39 -56.35
N THR A 4 26.70 -25.98 -56.04
CA THR A 4 27.42 -25.84 -54.77
C THR A 4 28.79 -25.26 -55.07
N SER A 5 29.09 -24.08 -54.53
CA SER A 5 30.41 -23.45 -54.56
C SER A 5 31.03 -23.41 -53.16
N GLN A 6 32.32 -23.72 -53.16
CA GLN A 6 33.23 -23.78 -52.01
C GLN A 6 33.63 -22.37 -51.55
N ALA A 7 33.93 -22.20 -50.25
CA ALA A 7 34.63 -21.02 -49.75
C ALA A 7 35.74 -21.45 -48.78
N GLY A 8 36.96 -21.01 -49.10
CA GLY A 8 38.21 -21.32 -48.41
C GLY A 8 38.57 -20.36 -47.29
N VAL A 9 39.55 -20.80 -46.51
CA VAL A 9 40.15 -20.18 -45.31
C VAL A 9 41.24 -19.16 -45.71
N PRO A 10 41.37 -18.00 -45.02
CA PRO A 10 42.48 -17.09 -45.24
C PRO A 10 43.65 -17.31 -44.23
N PRO A 11 44.91 -17.05 -44.64
CA PRO A 11 46.09 -17.11 -43.76
C PRO A 11 46.40 -15.75 -43.08
N PRO A 12 47.27 -15.74 -42.04
CA PRO A 12 47.62 -14.52 -41.29
C PRO A 12 48.83 -13.77 -41.90
N PRO A 13 49.00 -12.46 -41.61
CA PRO A 13 50.15 -11.70 -42.08
C PRO A 13 51.32 -11.68 -41.07
N VAL A 14 52.52 -11.56 -41.63
CA VAL A 14 53.82 -11.41 -40.95
C VAL A 14 54.49 -10.10 -41.40
N GLY A 15 55.20 -9.44 -40.48
CA GLY A 15 56.20 -8.38 -40.73
C GLY A 15 55.76 -7.00 -40.26
N LEU A 16 56.56 -6.12 -39.62
CA LEU A 16 58.01 -5.91 -39.67
C LEU A 16 58.49 -5.03 -38.48
N ALA A 17 59.80 -4.99 -38.30
CA ALA A 17 60.56 -4.43 -37.18
C ALA A 17 60.82 -2.91 -37.23
N GLY A 18 61.26 -2.33 -36.09
CA GLY A 18 61.71 -0.93 -36.00
C GLY A 18 62.38 -0.56 -34.67
N ARG A 19 63.72 -0.49 -34.68
CA ARG A 19 64.68 -0.14 -33.60
C ARG A 19 64.44 1.21 -32.87
N GLY A 20 64.96 1.31 -31.63
CA GLY A 20 65.49 2.56 -31.07
C GLY A 20 65.90 2.43 -29.60
N GLY A 21 67.21 2.42 -29.31
CA GLY A 21 67.74 2.37 -27.95
C GLY A 21 68.21 3.74 -27.44
N ARG A 22 68.35 3.89 -26.11
CA ARG A 22 69.45 4.61 -25.45
C ARG A 22 69.44 4.38 -23.93
N SER A 23 70.66 4.36 -23.42
CA SER A 23 71.22 4.18 -22.08
C SER A 23 70.83 5.21 -21.02
N GLY A 24 70.88 4.82 -19.74
CA GLY A 24 71.19 5.75 -18.64
C GLY A 24 70.91 5.27 -17.21
N GLY A 25 71.91 4.68 -16.53
CA GLY A 25 72.28 4.93 -15.11
C GLY A 25 71.40 4.44 -13.93
N PRO A 26 71.99 3.97 -12.81
CA PRO A 26 71.29 3.33 -11.67
C PRO A 26 70.89 4.34 -10.58
N PRO A 27 70.06 3.95 -9.58
CA PRO A 27 70.70 3.62 -8.29
C PRO A 27 69.97 2.59 -7.39
N ALA A 28 70.71 2.22 -6.35
CA ALA A 28 70.27 1.88 -4.99
C ALA A 28 69.63 0.51 -4.73
N ARG A 29 70.47 -0.34 -4.12
CA ARG A 29 70.09 -1.48 -3.29
C ARG A 29 69.17 -1.04 -2.15
N HIS A 30 67.98 -1.62 -2.07
CA HIS A 30 67.26 -1.78 -0.81
C HIS A 30 66.96 -3.26 -0.61
N ALA A 31 67.38 -3.75 0.56
CA ALA A 31 67.18 -5.10 1.02
C ALA A 31 65.68 -5.40 1.13
N HIS A 32 65.21 -6.44 0.44
CA HIS A 32 63.91 -7.03 0.71
C HIS A 32 64.01 -7.92 1.94
N ALA A 33 63.37 -7.48 3.01
CA ALA A 33 63.01 -8.31 4.15
C ALA A 33 61.99 -9.37 3.71
N GLU A 34 62.16 -10.60 4.20
CA GLU A 34 61.18 -11.68 4.11
C GLU A 34 59.82 -11.23 4.69
N PRO A 35 58.69 -11.41 3.98
CA PRO A 35 57.39 -11.25 4.61
C PRO A 35 57.11 -12.48 5.51
N ALA A 36 56.95 -12.18 6.79
CA ALA A 36 56.56 -13.08 7.84
C ALA A 36 55.31 -13.90 7.46
N ARG A 37 55.40 -15.21 7.71
CA ARG A 37 54.25 -16.11 7.75
C ARG A 37 53.23 -15.60 8.77
N GLY A 38 51.95 -15.54 8.37
CA GLY A 38 50.86 -15.74 9.33
C GLY A 38 49.81 -14.63 9.46
N SER A 39 49.19 -14.18 8.36
CA SER A 39 47.85 -13.58 8.46
C SER A 39 46.82 -14.71 8.41
N LYS A 40 46.39 -15.19 9.58
CA LYS A 40 45.19 -16.03 9.71
C LYS A 40 43.98 -15.20 9.27
N TRP A 41 43.50 -15.43 8.06
CA TRP A 41 42.17 -14.99 7.66
C TRP A 41 41.16 -15.73 8.55
N SER A 42 40.52 -15.02 9.48
CA SER A 42 39.43 -15.58 10.26
C SER A 42 38.25 -15.83 9.33
N PHE A 43 38.07 -17.10 8.96
CA PHE A 43 36.93 -17.58 8.20
C PHE A 43 35.69 -17.36 9.08
N ILE A 44 34.91 -16.31 8.81
CA ILE A 44 33.58 -16.16 9.42
C ILE A 44 32.73 -17.24 8.78
N GLN A 45 32.56 -18.34 9.51
CA GLN A 45 31.75 -19.48 9.07
C GLN A 45 30.28 -19.04 9.14
N MET A 46 29.76 -18.44 8.05
CA MET A 46 28.33 -18.20 7.87
C MET A 46 27.62 -19.54 7.64
N GLN A 47 27.43 -20.29 8.72
CA GLN A 47 26.66 -21.53 8.72
C GLN A 47 25.17 -21.17 8.54
N GLY A 48 24.50 -21.82 7.57
CA GLY A 48 23.04 -21.75 7.43
C GLY A 48 22.46 -20.86 6.33
N ILE A 49 23.25 -20.28 5.42
CA ILE A 49 22.69 -19.55 4.26
C ILE A 49 22.78 -20.45 3.02
N GLU A 50 21.63 -20.87 2.49
CA GLU A 50 21.55 -21.61 1.24
C GLU A 50 21.55 -20.63 0.05
N TRP A 51 22.50 -20.81 -0.86
CA TRP A 51 22.67 -19.93 -2.02
C TRP A 51 22.15 -20.64 -3.25
N THR A 52 21.27 -19.96 -3.99
CA THR A 52 20.71 -20.48 -5.25
C THR A 52 21.02 -19.51 -6.39
N CYS A 53 21.23 -20.07 -7.58
CA CYS A 53 21.42 -19.27 -8.79
C CYS A 53 20.06 -18.89 -9.36
N GLN A 54 19.80 -17.59 -9.54
CA GLN A 54 18.51 -17.10 -10.03
C GLN A 54 18.31 -17.28 -11.55
N TYR A 55 19.31 -17.80 -12.27
CA TYR A 55 19.19 -17.97 -13.72
C TYR A 55 18.32 -19.19 -14.05
N THR A 56 17.22 -18.96 -14.76
CA THR A 56 16.31 -20.00 -15.24
C THR A 56 17.06 -21.00 -16.12
N GLY A 57 17.11 -22.27 -15.69
CA GLY A 57 17.85 -23.35 -16.37
C GLY A 57 19.26 -23.62 -15.83
N CYS A 58 19.71 -22.88 -14.81
CA CYS A 58 20.96 -23.19 -14.12
C CYS A 58 20.81 -24.50 -13.31
N ARG A 59 21.71 -25.46 -13.55
CA ARG A 59 21.73 -26.77 -12.87
C ARG A 59 22.71 -26.85 -11.70
N SER A 60 23.16 -25.70 -11.19
CA SER A 60 24.09 -25.66 -10.07
C SER A 60 23.41 -26.16 -8.80
N THR A 61 23.98 -27.17 -8.15
CA THR A 61 23.49 -27.64 -6.85
C THR A 61 23.92 -26.66 -5.73
N PRO A 62 23.19 -26.62 -4.60
CA PRO A 62 23.60 -25.83 -3.43
C PRO A 62 25.03 -26.14 -2.98
N ASP A 63 25.44 -27.43 -3.01
CA ASP A 63 26.81 -27.85 -2.70
C ASP A 63 27.86 -27.31 -3.67
N GLN A 64 27.53 -27.27 -4.97
CA GLN A 64 28.42 -26.66 -5.97
C GLN A 64 28.58 -25.17 -5.68
N ILE A 65 27.50 -24.48 -5.33
CA ILE A 65 27.56 -23.05 -4.98
C ILE A 65 28.35 -22.84 -3.68
N ALA A 66 28.17 -23.70 -2.67
CA ALA A 66 28.95 -23.67 -1.43
C ALA A 66 30.44 -23.91 -1.67
N ALA A 67 30.79 -24.87 -2.53
CA ALA A 67 32.17 -25.17 -2.92
C ALA A 67 32.82 -24.04 -3.74
N LEU A 68 32.03 -23.22 -4.43
CA LEU A 68 32.55 -22.02 -5.10
C LEU A 68 32.89 -20.91 -4.12
N ARG A 69 32.10 -20.76 -3.05
CA ARG A 69 32.36 -19.76 -1.99
C ARG A 69 33.58 -20.09 -1.13
N SER A 70 33.97 -21.37 -1.07
CA SER A 70 35.15 -21.79 -0.30
C SER A 70 36.47 -21.63 -1.06
N ARG A 71 36.44 -21.32 -2.37
CA ARG A 71 37.65 -21.03 -3.15
C ARG A 71 38.20 -19.65 -2.78
N ARG A 72 39.52 -19.55 -2.65
CA ARG A 72 40.19 -18.26 -2.49
C ARG A 72 40.02 -17.44 -3.77
N PRO A 73 39.70 -16.14 -3.70
CA PRO A 73 39.62 -15.28 -4.87
C PRO A 73 40.90 -15.39 -5.72
N ASP A 74 40.76 -15.85 -6.96
CA ASP A 74 41.87 -16.11 -7.89
C ASP A 74 42.36 -14.82 -8.60
N GLY A 75 41.97 -13.63 -8.11
CA GLY A 75 42.39 -12.34 -8.68
C GLY A 75 41.43 -11.71 -9.70
N PHE A 76 40.17 -12.15 -9.77
CA PHE A 76 39.13 -11.39 -10.50
C PHE A 76 38.54 -10.28 -9.61
N PRO A 77 38.40 -9.03 -10.10
CA PRO A 77 37.91 -7.90 -9.29
C PRO A 77 36.50 -8.09 -8.70
N HIS A 78 35.71 -8.99 -9.28
CA HIS A 78 34.35 -9.29 -8.83
C HIS A 78 34.31 -10.33 -7.68
N ASP A 79 35.44 -11.00 -7.38
CA ASP A 79 35.52 -11.99 -6.30
C ASP A 79 35.86 -11.39 -4.93
N GLU A 80 36.13 -10.08 -4.88
CA GLU A 80 36.46 -9.36 -3.65
C GLU A 80 35.19 -8.95 -2.87
N ASP A 81 34.07 -8.70 -3.56
CA ASP A 81 32.80 -8.42 -2.88
C ASP A 81 32.06 -9.73 -2.54
N SER A 82 32.05 -10.07 -1.25
CA SER A 82 31.40 -11.28 -0.73
C SER A 82 29.91 -11.40 -1.06
N GLN A 83 29.25 -10.29 -1.44
CA GLN A 83 27.84 -10.23 -1.79
C GLN A 83 27.57 -10.45 -3.29
N PHE A 84 28.57 -10.32 -4.15
CA PHE A 84 28.40 -10.36 -5.61
C PHE A 84 29.28 -11.44 -6.25
N ARG A 85 29.03 -12.71 -5.90
CA ARG A 85 29.68 -13.83 -6.61
C ARG A 85 28.89 -14.23 -7.85
N VAL A 86 29.60 -14.40 -8.94
CA VAL A 86 29.08 -14.90 -10.21
C VAL A 86 28.89 -16.41 -10.09
N CYS A 87 27.75 -16.96 -10.54
CA CYS A 87 27.62 -18.41 -10.66
C CYS A 87 28.64 -18.90 -11.70
N THR A 88 29.57 -19.77 -11.35
CA THR A 88 30.63 -20.19 -12.29
C THR A 88 30.13 -21.11 -13.41
N VAL A 89 28.96 -21.72 -13.24
CA VAL A 89 28.33 -22.57 -14.26
C VAL A 89 27.72 -21.73 -15.37
N CYS A 90 27.01 -20.64 -15.05
CA CYS A 90 26.36 -19.79 -16.06
C CYS A 90 27.07 -18.44 -16.31
N ARG A 91 28.09 -18.11 -15.51
CA ARG A 91 28.83 -16.84 -15.51
C ARG A 91 27.95 -15.58 -15.43
N ARG A 92 26.76 -15.67 -14.84
CA ARG A 92 25.83 -14.53 -14.66
C ARG A 92 25.69 -14.14 -13.18
N LEU A 93 25.56 -12.83 -12.96
CA LEU A 93 25.22 -12.20 -11.67
C LEU A 93 23.70 -11.97 -11.56
N PRO A 94 23.13 -11.90 -10.34
CA PRO A 94 23.73 -12.19 -9.02
C PRO A 94 23.26 -13.52 -8.40
N LEU A 95 24.12 -14.19 -7.62
CA LEU A 95 23.70 -15.21 -6.65
C LEU A 95 23.01 -14.49 -5.48
N LYS A 96 21.75 -14.83 -5.18
CA LYS A 96 21.02 -14.24 -4.05
C LYS A 96 21.10 -15.20 -2.87
N ALA A 97 21.57 -14.73 -1.72
CA ALA A 97 21.35 -15.42 -0.46
C ALA A 97 19.84 -15.53 -0.28
N GLN A 98 19.30 -16.74 -0.28
CA GLN A 98 18.00 -16.96 0.33
C GLN A 98 18.29 -16.96 1.83
N PRO A 99 17.90 -15.94 2.62
CA PRO A 99 17.85 -16.14 4.06
C PRO A 99 16.96 -17.37 4.25
N THR A 100 17.48 -18.41 4.88
CA THR A 100 16.66 -19.54 5.31
C THR A 100 15.46 -18.96 6.07
N GLU A 101 14.23 -19.39 5.78
CA GLU A 101 13.02 -18.85 6.42
C GLU A 101 13.15 -18.77 7.95
N ASP A 102 13.93 -19.68 8.56
CA ASP A 102 14.24 -19.73 9.99
C ASP A 102 15.09 -18.56 10.53
N GLN A 103 15.77 -17.80 9.67
CA GLN A 103 16.57 -16.63 10.06
C GLN A 103 15.83 -15.31 9.91
N LEU A 104 14.58 -15.32 9.44
CA LEU A 104 13.77 -14.11 9.49
C LEU A 104 13.45 -13.85 10.97
N GLU A 105 14.10 -12.84 11.55
CA GLU A 105 13.90 -12.41 12.93
C GLU A 105 12.40 -12.38 13.22
N LYS A 106 11.94 -13.28 14.10
CA LYS A 106 10.54 -13.30 14.50
C LYS A 106 10.23 -11.94 15.12
N LEU A 107 9.10 -11.35 14.73
CA LEU A 107 8.60 -10.17 15.43
C LEU A 107 8.51 -10.46 16.93
N ASP A 108 8.99 -9.52 17.72
CA ASP A 108 8.94 -9.60 19.18
C ASP A 108 7.49 -9.80 19.66
N ALA A 109 7.33 -10.62 20.70
CA ALA A 109 6.02 -10.93 21.26
C ALA A 109 5.32 -9.67 21.80
N ALA A 110 6.07 -8.72 22.37
CA ALA A 110 5.51 -7.45 22.83
C ALA A 110 5.02 -6.59 21.66
N PHE A 111 5.73 -6.58 20.53
CA PHE A 111 5.27 -5.91 19.32
C PHE A 111 3.96 -6.51 18.80
N LEU A 112 3.89 -7.85 18.69
CA LEU A 112 2.65 -8.53 18.27
C LEU A 112 1.49 -8.29 19.26
N ALA A 113 1.78 -8.18 20.56
CA ALA A 113 0.77 -7.81 21.56
C ALA A 113 0.26 -6.38 21.34
N GLY A 114 1.14 -5.42 21.05
CA GLY A 114 0.74 -4.05 20.71
C GLY A 114 -0.15 -3.98 19.47
N ILE A 115 0.17 -4.74 18.41
CA ILE A 115 -0.71 -4.81 17.23
C ILE A 115 -2.08 -5.40 17.56
N LYS A 116 -2.14 -6.41 18.44
CA LYS A 116 -3.41 -6.99 18.89
C LYS A 116 -4.25 -5.99 19.70
N GLU A 117 -3.63 -5.17 20.53
CA GLU A 117 -4.30 -4.12 21.29
C GLU A 117 -4.88 -3.05 20.35
N GLU A 118 -4.09 -2.58 19.38
CA GLU A 118 -4.56 -1.61 18.38
C GLU A 118 -5.70 -2.16 17.50
N LEU A 119 -5.61 -3.45 17.12
CA LEU A 119 -6.71 -4.14 16.42
C LEU A 119 -7.96 -4.25 17.30
N ALA A 120 -7.81 -4.53 18.59
CA ALA A 120 -8.95 -4.57 19.52
C ALA A 120 -9.61 -3.20 19.72
N SER A 121 -8.91 -2.11 19.41
CA SER A 121 -9.44 -0.74 19.38
C SER A 121 -9.79 -0.25 17.97
N ILE A 122 -9.99 -1.15 17.00
CA ILE A 122 -10.30 -0.77 15.62
C ILE A 122 -11.72 -0.18 15.52
N GLU A 123 -11.78 1.15 15.60
CA GLU A 123 -12.99 1.93 15.39
C GLU A 123 -13.20 2.26 13.90
N GLU A 124 -14.39 2.73 13.54
CA GLU A 124 -14.75 3.23 12.18
C GLU A 124 -13.94 4.47 11.74
N ASN A 125 -12.91 4.83 12.49
CA ASN A 125 -12.04 5.93 12.15
C ASN A 125 -11.09 5.53 11.02
N GLU A 126 -11.35 6.08 9.83
CA GLU A 126 -10.51 5.88 8.64
C GLU A 126 -9.02 6.15 8.92
N LYS A 127 -8.69 7.11 9.80
CA LYS A 127 -7.30 7.40 10.19
C LYS A 127 -6.64 6.23 10.92
N ASN A 128 -7.38 5.50 11.75
CA ASN A 128 -6.87 4.34 12.47
C ASN A 128 -6.61 3.18 11.50
N ILE A 129 -7.55 2.93 10.57
CA ILE A 129 -7.39 1.91 9.52
C ILE A 129 -6.15 2.21 8.66
N GLN A 130 -5.99 3.46 8.22
CA GLN A 130 -4.83 3.88 7.42
C GLN A 130 -3.50 3.79 8.19
N ALA A 131 -3.50 4.16 9.48
CA ALA A 131 -2.31 4.06 10.32
C ALA A 131 -1.90 2.59 10.50
N LEU A 132 -2.86 1.71 10.82
CA LEU A 132 -2.61 0.27 10.92
C LEU A 132 -2.16 -0.33 9.59
N SER A 133 -2.80 0.02 8.48
CA SER A 133 -2.39 -0.45 7.15
C SER A 133 -0.96 -0.01 6.80
N GLN A 134 -0.53 1.18 7.24
CA GLN A 134 0.85 1.64 7.11
C GLN A 134 1.83 0.81 7.95
N VAL A 135 1.46 0.42 9.16
CA VAL A 135 2.28 -0.46 10.02
C VAL A 135 2.47 -1.82 9.35
N PHE A 136 1.40 -2.44 8.86
CA PHE A 136 1.48 -3.72 8.14
C PHE A 136 2.40 -3.61 6.92
N ARG A 137 2.26 -2.57 6.11
CA ARG A 137 3.14 -2.33 4.96
C ARG A 137 4.59 -2.15 5.35
N TYR A 138 4.87 -1.36 6.40
CA TYR A 138 6.24 -1.14 6.87
C TYR A 138 6.91 -2.45 7.30
N TYR A 139 6.15 -3.35 7.93
CA TYR A 139 6.60 -4.66 8.38
C TYR A 139 6.26 -5.81 7.42
N ALA A 140 6.06 -5.54 6.11
CA ALA A 140 5.70 -6.55 5.12
C ALA A 140 6.71 -7.70 4.99
N LYS A 141 7.95 -7.52 5.45
CA LYS A 141 8.91 -8.64 5.57
C LYS A 141 8.40 -9.75 6.50
N HIS A 142 7.55 -9.43 7.48
CA HIS A 142 6.91 -10.34 8.43
C HIS A 142 5.44 -10.62 8.09
N ALA A 143 5.06 -10.53 6.81
CA ALA A 143 3.68 -10.68 6.35
C ALA A 143 2.99 -11.94 6.91
N LYS A 144 3.69 -13.07 6.97
CA LYS A 144 3.19 -14.34 7.53
C LYS A 144 2.72 -14.24 9.00
N GLN A 145 3.50 -13.56 9.84
CA GLN A 145 3.15 -13.38 11.26
C GLN A 145 2.01 -12.37 11.41
N LEU A 146 2.07 -11.27 10.66
CA LEU A 146 1.07 -10.21 10.74
C LEU A 146 -0.27 -10.62 10.13
N SER A 147 -0.27 -11.38 9.03
CA SER A 147 -1.48 -11.96 8.45
C SER A 147 -2.12 -12.97 9.40
N GLN A 148 -1.33 -13.72 10.18
CA GLN A 148 -1.86 -14.60 11.23
C GLN A 148 -2.54 -13.80 12.35
N VAL A 149 -1.93 -12.70 12.81
CA VAL A 149 -2.54 -11.83 13.82
C VAL A 149 -3.85 -11.23 13.32
N LEU A 150 -3.87 -10.70 12.10
CA LEU A 150 -5.08 -10.14 11.49
C LEU A 150 -6.16 -11.21 11.31
N PHE A 151 -5.78 -12.40 10.86
CA PHE A 151 -6.70 -13.54 10.73
C PHE A 151 -7.29 -13.97 12.07
N ASP A 152 -6.44 -14.17 13.09
CA ASP A 152 -6.89 -14.57 14.43
C ASP A 152 -7.81 -13.50 15.03
N PHE A 153 -7.52 -12.22 14.79
CA PHE A 153 -8.40 -11.13 15.18
C PHE A 153 -9.75 -11.25 14.49
N ALA A 154 -9.78 -11.23 13.15
CA ALA A 154 -11.00 -11.23 12.35
C ALA A 154 -11.91 -12.46 12.60
N VAL A 155 -11.33 -13.66 12.76
CA VAL A 155 -12.11 -14.90 12.88
C VAL A 155 -12.43 -15.28 14.33
N LYS A 156 -11.57 -14.94 15.30
CA LYS A 156 -11.69 -15.46 16.67
C LYS A 156 -12.08 -14.40 17.71
N GLN A 157 -11.71 -13.14 17.49
CA GLN A 157 -11.80 -12.09 18.53
C GLN A 157 -12.74 -10.95 18.15
N CYS A 158 -12.92 -10.70 16.85
CA CYS A 158 -13.67 -9.57 16.33
C CYS A 158 -15.17 -9.72 16.62
N PHE A 159 -15.77 -8.67 17.18
CA PHE A 159 -17.22 -8.62 17.34
C PHE A 159 -17.92 -8.36 15.99
N PRO A 160 -19.20 -8.73 15.82
CA PRO A 160 -19.90 -8.56 14.55
C PRO A 160 -19.82 -7.15 13.93
N TRP A 161 -19.87 -6.10 14.75
CA TRP A 161 -19.81 -4.70 14.30
C TRP A 161 -18.39 -4.23 13.96
N GLU A 162 -17.34 -4.90 14.42
CA GLU A 162 -15.94 -4.58 14.11
C GLU A 162 -15.46 -5.25 12.81
N LEU A 163 -16.18 -6.28 12.35
CA LEU A 163 -15.76 -7.09 11.20
C LEU A 163 -15.62 -6.27 9.93
N ILE A 164 -16.48 -5.27 9.72
CA ILE A 164 -16.37 -4.38 8.55
C ILE A 164 -15.07 -3.57 8.61
N HIS A 165 -14.69 -3.04 9.77
CA HIS A 165 -13.42 -2.31 9.91
C HIS A 165 -12.21 -3.21 9.69
N ALA A 166 -12.25 -4.44 10.21
CA ALA A 166 -11.20 -5.44 9.99
C ALA A 166 -11.07 -5.80 8.50
N LEU A 167 -12.20 -5.88 7.78
CA LEU A 167 -12.23 -6.11 6.35
C LEU A 167 -11.71 -4.91 5.55
N HIS A 168 -12.07 -3.67 5.92
CA HIS A 168 -11.50 -2.47 5.31
C HIS A 168 -9.99 -2.37 5.53
N LEU A 169 -9.48 -2.72 6.70
CA LEU A 169 -8.04 -2.84 6.95
C LEU A 169 -7.39 -3.90 6.04
N LEU A 170 -8.02 -5.05 5.88
CA LEU A 170 -7.56 -6.11 4.98
C LEU A 170 -7.51 -5.63 3.52
N ASP A 171 -8.53 -4.93 3.04
CA ASP A 171 -8.59 -4.32 1.72
C ASP A 171 -7.46 -3.30 1.51
N ASP A 172 -7.29 -2.37 2.46
CA ASP A 172 -6.22 -1.36 2.42
C ASP A 172 -4.83 -1.99 2.37
N ILE A 173 -4.60 -3.07 3.13
CA ILE A 173 -3.34 -3.82 3.11
C ILE A 173 -3.13 -4.46 1.73
N LEU A 174 -4.15 -5.10 1.17
CA LEU A 174 -4.05 -5.82 -0.11
C LEU A 174 -3.89 -4.87 -1.31
N LEU A 175 -4.65 -3.77 -1.35
CA LEU A 175 -4.59 -2.76 -2.40
C LEU A 175 -3.22 -2.07 -2.46
N MET A 176 -2.56 -1.95 -1.31
CA MET A 176 -1.29 -1.26 -1.18
C MET A 176 -0.09 -2.21 -1.08
N ASP A 177 -0.30 -3.53 -1.17
CA ASP A 177 0.76 -4.55 -1.15
C ASP A 177 1.42 -4.69 -2.52
N ASN A 178 2.29 -3.73 -2.84
CA ASN A 178 3.13 -3.77 -4.04
C ASN A 178 4.08 -4.98 -4.10
N THR A 179 4.28 -5.69 -3.00
CA THR A 179 5.19 -6.84 -2.93
C THR A 179 4.50 -8.17 -3.20
N GLY A 180 3.16 -8.21 -3.14
CA GLY A 180 2.36 -9.43 -3.24
C GLY A 180 2.55 -10.42 -2.08
N ARG A 181 3.28 -10.05 -1.02
CA ARG A 181 3.57 -10.92 0.13
C ARG A 181 2.31 -11.18 0.96
N TYR A 182 1.54 -10.14 1.26
CA TYR A 182 0.27 -10.28 1.97
C TYR A 182 -0.73 -11.04 1.12
N LYS A 183 -0.80 -10.76 -0.18
CA LYS A 183 -1.64 -11.53 -1.12
C LYS A 183 -1.33 -13.03 -1.05
N ALA A 184 -0.06 -13.42 -1.09
CA ALA A 184 0.34 -14.83 -1.00
C ALA A 184 0.00 -15.46 0.36
N GLU A 185 0.32 -14.78 1.47
CA GLU A 185 0.09 -15.30 2.82
C GLU A 185 -1.39 -15.33 3.22
N LEU A 186 -2.22 -14.48 2.61
CA LEU A 186 -3.67 -14.43 2.85
C LEU A 186 -4.47 -15.28 1.87
N ALA A 187 -3.90 -15.74 0.75
CA ALA A 187 -4.64 -16.51 -0.27
C ALA A 187 -5.36 -17.73 0.33
N ASP A 188 -4.70 -18.46 1.23
CA ASP A 188 -5.27 -19.66 1.85
C ASP A 188 -6.27 -19.35 2.98
N ARG A 189 -6.36 -18.09 3.41
CA ARG A 189 -7.13 -17.67 4.59
C ARG A 189 -8.27 -16.73 4.27
N VAL A 190 -8.17 -16.01 3.15
CA VAL A 190 -9.14 -14.98 2.77
C VAL A 190 -10.52 -15.57 2.57
N GLN A 191 -10.63 -16.81 2.09
CA GLN A 191 -11.92 -17.50 2.00
C GLN A 191 -12.56 -17.65 3.38
N GLU A 192 -11.82 -18.16 4.36
CA GLU A 192 -12.35 -18.35 5.71
C GLU A 192 -12.72 -17.00 6.35
N VAL A 193 -11.88 -15.98 6.23
CA VAL A 193 -12.17 -14.63 6.75
C VAL A 193 -13.45 -14.07 6.15
N ILE A 194 -13.58 -14.07 4.82
CA ILE A 194 -14.73 -13.45 4.15
C ILE A 194 -16.02 -14.22 4.43
N VAL A 195 -15.99 -15.54 4.34
CA VAL A 195 -17.18 -16.37 4.62
C VAL A 195 -17.57 -16.25 6.10
N HIS A 196 -16.61 -16.21 7.02
CA HIS A 196 -16.88 -15.97 8.44
C HIS A 196 -17.50 -14.59 8.65
N SER A 197 -16.92 -13.54 8.07
CA SER A 197 -17.45 -12.18 8.18
C SER A 197 -18.87 -12.10 7.65
N PHE A 198 -19.13 -12.64 6.45
CA PHE A 198 -20.46 -12.65 5.85
C PHE A 198 -21.51 -13.37 6.72
N ARG A 199 -21.13 -14.45 7.39
CA ARG A 199 -22.00 -15.18 8.34
C ARG A 199 -22.32 -14.38 9.61
N LYS A 200 -21.37 -13.57 10.07
CA LYS A 200 -21.43 -12.88 11.36
C LYS A 200 -22.07 -11.50 11.29
N VAL A 201 -21.90 -10.79 10.19
CA VAL A 201 -22.55 -9.48 9.98
C VAL A 201 -24.07 -9.64 10.00
N GLN A 202 -24.76 -8.72 10.67
CA GLN A 202 -26.19 -8.87 10.96
C GLN A 202 -27.05 -8.11 9.96
N SER A 203 -26.57 -6.95 9.51
CA SER A 203 -27.33 -6.08 8.62
C SER A 203 -27.13 -6.45 7.15
N GLN A 204 -28.17 -6.22 6.35
CA GLN A 204 -28.09 -6.35 4.90
C GLN A 204 -27.09 -5.36 4.30
N GLN A 205 -26.91 -4.19 4.93
CA GLN A 205 -25.95 -3.19 4.49
C GLN A 205 -24.51 -3.65 4.66
N GLU A 206 -24.16 -4.26 5.79
CA GLU A 206 -22.83 -4.86 6.00
C GLU A 206 -22.57 -6.01 5.02
N LYS A 207 -23.57 -6.87 4.76
CA LYS A 207 -23.45 -7.93 3.74
C LYS A 207 -23.19 -7.37 2.35
N ARG A 208 -23.83 -6.26 1.99
CA ARG A 208 -23.56 -5.52 0.74
C ARG A 208 -22.15 -4.95 0.70
N GLU A 209 -21.61 -4.47 1.83
CA GLU A 209 -20.22 -4.02 1.91
C GLU A 209 -19.26 -5.17 1.60
N VAL A 210 -19.45 -6.34 2.23
CA VAL A 210 -18.64 -7.55 1.95
C VAL A 210 -18.75 -7.95 0.47
N ALA A 211 -19.96 -7.92 -0.10
CA ALA A 211 -20.18 -8.22 -1.52
C ALA A 211 -19.47 -7.22 -2.45
N ARG A 212 -19.52 -5.91 -2.14
CA ARG A 212 -18.80 -4.85 -2.88
C ARG A 212 -17.30 -5.04 -2.82
N MET A 213 -16.74 -5.40 -1.67
CA MET A 213 -15.30 -5.71 -1.55
C MET A 213 -14.90 -6.90 -2.42
N LEU A 214 -15.68 -7.97 -2.42
CA LEU A 214 -15.42 -9.13 -3.29
C LEU A 214 -15.49 -8.77 -4.78
N HIS A 215 -16.43 -7.91 -5.16
CA HIS A 215 -16.52 -7.39 -6.53
C HIS A 215 -15.27 -6.59 -6.90
N ALA A 216 -14.87 -5.64 -6.05
CA ALA A 216 -13.67 -4.84 -6.24
C ALA A 216 -12.40 -5.71 -6.37
N TRP A 217 -12.26 -6.76 -5.55
CA TRP A 217 -11.13 -7.68 -5.62
C TRP A 217 -11.08 -8.51 -6.91
N GLN A 218 -12.25 -8.83 -7.49
CA GLN A 218 -12.34 -9.48 -8.78
C GLN A 218 -11.89 -8.55 -9.91
N GLU A 219 -12.43 -7.33 -9.94
CA GLU A 219 -12.12 -6.32 -10.95
C GLU A 219 -10.63 -5.97 -10.95
N LEU A 220 -10.06 -5.79 -9.76
CA LEU A 220 -8.64 -5.49 -9.58
C LEU A 220 -7.73 -6.72 -9.68
N ARG A 221 -8.29 -7.92 -9.86
CA ARG A 221 -7.57 -9.20 -9.92
C ARG A 221 -6.62 -9.40 -8.73
N ILE A 222 -7.08 -8.98 -7.55
CA ILE A 222 -6.32 -9.17 -6.30
C ILE A 222 -6.19 -10.64 -6.00
N PHE A 223 -7.23 -11.46 -6.27
CA PHE A 223 -7.18 -12.91 -6.15
C PHE A 223 -7.51 -13.59 -7.48
N GLU A 224 -7.18 -14.87 -7.59
CA GLU A 224 -7.59 -15.68 -8.74
C GLU A 224 -9.13 -15.82 -8.77
N ALA A 225 -9.71 -15.77 -9.98
CA ALA A 225 -11.15 -15.87 -10.15
C ALA A 225 -11.74 -17.15 -9.55
N VAL A 226 -10.98 -18.26 -9.59
CA VAL A 226 -11.40 -19.55 -8.99
C VAL A 226 -11.62 -19.43 -7.49
N LEU A 227 -10.72 -18.72 -6.78
CA LEU A 227 -10.85 -18.50 -5.34
C LEU A 227 -12.05 -17.62 -5.01
N LEU A 228 -12.25 -16.52 -5.77
CA LEU A 228 -13.37 -15.61 -5.54
C LEU A 228 -14.73 -16.28 -5.83
N GLU A 229 -14.82 -17.12 -6.86
CA GLU A 229 -16.03 -17.90 -7.14
C GLU A 229 -16.30 -18.96 -6.06
N ALA A 230 -15.25 -19.58 -5.50
CA ALA A 230 -15.42 -20.49 -4.36
C ALA A 230 -16.00 -19.75 -3.14
N ILE A 231 -15.52 -18.54 -2.84
CA ILE A 231 -16.04 -17.69 -1.76
C ILE A 231 -17.51 -17.35 -2.02
N ARG A 232 -17.86 -16.90 -3.23
CA ARG A 232 -19.25 -16.57 -3.60
C ARG A 232 -20.17 -17.77 -3.52
N ALA A 233 -19.73 -18.94 -3.98
CA ALA A 233 -20.50 -20.17 -3.90
C ALA A 233 -20.79 -20.52 -2.43
N GLU A 234 -19.82 -20.36 -1.53
CA GLU A 234 -20.03 -20.64 -0.12
C GLU A 234 -20.92 -19.60 0.57
N ILE A 235 -20.82 -18.33 0.19
CA ILE A 235 -21.76 -17.28 0.64
C ILE A 235 -23.20 -17.61 0.21
N ARG A 236 -23.41 -18.00 -1.05
CA ARG A 236 -24.74 -18.41 -1.58
C ARG A 236 -25.29 -19.64 -0.86
N ALA A 237 -24.42 -20.57 -0.47
CA ALA A 237 -24.81 -21.78 0.27
C ALA A 237 -25.30 -21.48 1.69
N VAL A 238 -24.80 -20.40 2.31
CA VAL A 238 -25.12 -19.99 3.68
C VAL A 238 -26.41 -19.17 3.75
N ASP A 239 -26.67 -18.33 2.76
CA ASP A 239 -27.78 -17.38 2.77
C ASP A 239 -28.42 -17.30 1.37
N VAL A 240 -29.67 -17.76 1.26
CA VAL A 240 -30.44 -17.74 0.01
C VAL A 240 -30.60 -16.31 -0.53
N GLY A 241 -30.68 -15.32 0.36
CA GLY A 241 -30.75 -13.91 -0.02
C GLY A 241 -29.43 -13.35 -0.54
N ALA A 242 -28.30 -14.02 -0.28
CA ALA A 242 -26.99 -13.52 -0.67
C ALA A 242 -26.75 -13.55 -2.19
N SER A 243 -27.47 -14.37 -2.96
CA SER A 243 -27.35 -14.31 -4.43
C SER A 243 -27.74 -12.94 -4.94
N VAL A 244 -28.86 -12.39 -4.46
CA VAL A 244 -29.34 -11.06 -4.87
C VAL A 244 -28.31 -10.00 -4.51
N LEU A 245 -27.70 -10.06 -3.33
CA LEU A 245 -26.69 -9.08 -2.90
C LEU A 245 -25.40 -9.14 -3.72
N LEU A 246 -24.94 -10.35 -4.04
CA LEU A 246 -23.74 -10.55 -4.85
C LEU A 246 -23.98 -10.08 -6.29
N ASP A 247 -25.17 -10.31 -6.83
CA ASP A 247 -25.55 -9.86 -8.16
C ASP A 247 -25.78 -8.33 -8.18
N GLU A 248 -26.45 -7.76 -7.16
CA GLU A 248 -26.61 -6.31 -6.95
C GLU A 248 -25.26 -5.60 -6.86
N ALA A 249 -24.28 -6.14 -6.12
CA ALA A 249 -22.96 -5.53 -6.00
C ALA A 249 -22.22 -5.44 -7.34
N SER A 250 -22.51 -6.34 -8.28
CA SER A 250 -21.96 -6.28 -9.65
C SER A 250 -22.71 -5.33 -10.58
N ALA A 251 -23.95 -4.98 -10.25
CA ALA A 251 -24.79 -4.07 -11.03
C ALA A 251 -24.74 -2.63 -10.51
N ALA A 252 -24.54 -2.41 -9.21
CA ALA A 252 -24.53 -1.09 -8.58
C ALA A 252 -23.41 -0.18 -9.10
N ASP A 253 -22.32 -0.74 -9.62
CA ASP A 253 -21.27 0.05 -10.29
C ASP A 253 -21.74 0.61 -11.66
N GLU A 254 -22.81 0.06 -12.25
CA GLU A 254 -23.38 0.53 -13.53
C GLU A 254 -24.48 1.60 -13.32
N ASP A 255 -25.23 1.57 -12.22
CA ASP A 255 -26.40 2.47 -12.00
C ASP A 255 -26.10 3.75 -11.18
N ASP A 256 -25.06 3.76 -10.33
CA ASP A 256 -24.60 4.98 -9.63
C ASP A 256 -23.97 6.01 -10.62
N ASP A 257 -23.79 5.62 -11.89
CA ASP A 257 -23.27 6.44 -12.98
C ASP A 257 -24.33 7.35 -13.64
N GLU A 258 -25.62 7.15 -13.34
CA GLU A 258 -26.70 8.04 -13.76
C GLU A 258 -26.98 9.07 -12.66
N ALA A 259 -25.99 9.93 -12.42
CA ALA A 259 -26.23 11.18 -11.71
C ALA A 259 -27.45 11.84 -12.37
N PRO A 260 -28.50 12.23 -11.62
CA PRO A 260 -29.65 12.90 -12.21
C PRO A 260 -29.08 14.06 -13.00
N ALA A 261 -29.36 14.08 -14.31
CA ALA A 261 -28.99 15.20 -15.15
C ALA A 261 -29.46 16.44 -14.39
N VAL A 262 -28.49 17.26 -13.97
CA VAL A 262 -28.78 18.56 -13.39
C VAL A 262 -29.36 19.33 -14.56
N GLU A 263 -30.67 19.21 -14.76
CA GLU A 263 -31.42 20.09 -15.63
C GLU A 263 -31.18 21.48 -15.05
N ASP A 264 -30.47 22.32 -15.81
CA ASP A 264 -30.28 23.73 -15.49
C ASP A 264 -31.63 24.32 -15.04
N PRO A 265 -31.74 24.93 -13.85
CA PRO A 265 -32.95 25.60 -13.44
C PRO A 265 -33.12 26.85 -14.29
N VAL A 266 -33.69 26.69 -15.48
CA VAL A 266 -34.26 27.78 -16.26
C VAL A 266 -35.44 28.30 -15.46
N LEU A 267 -35.22 29.48 -14.86
CA LEU A 267 -36.22 30.37 -14.28
C LEU A 267 -37.52 30.37 -15.10
N LYS A 268 -38.53 29.62 -14.65
CA LYS A 268 -39.93 29.91 -14.97
C LYS A 268 -40.79 29.85 -13.72
N SER A 269 -41.19 31.05 -13.34
CA SER A 269 -42.17 31.40 -12.32
C SER A 269 -43.53 30.75 -12.53
N GLU A 270 -44.19 30.46 -11.40
CA GLU A 270 -45.63 30.52 -11.14
C GLU A 270 -46.59 29.80 -12.11
N PHE A 271 -47.29 28.78 -11.61
CA PHE A 271 -48.75 28.85 -11.40
C PHE A 271 -49.29 27.62 -10.63
N ALA A 272 -49.91 27.92 -9.49
CA ALA A 272 -51.17 27.36 -8.97
C ALA A 272 -51.45 25.83 -8.99
N ALA A 273 -51.32 25.25 -7.79
CA ALA A 273 -52.34 24.49 -7.07
C ALA A 273 -53.45 23.74 -7.85
N LYS A 274 -53.40 22.39 -7.83
CA LYS A 274 -54.62 21.58 -7.77
C LYS A 274 -54.40 20.22 -7.10
N LYS A 275 -54.83 20.14 -5.83
CA LYS A 275 -55.04 18.87 -5.10
C LYS A 275 -56.04 18.00 -5.88
N ARG A 276 -55.62 16.80 -6.31
CA ARG A 276 -56.53 15.71 -6.64
C ARG A 276 -56.34 14.57 -5.64
N LYS A 277 -57.46 14.26 -5.00
CA LYS A 277 -57.72 13.15 -4.10
C LYS A 277 -57.82 11.89 -4.97
N VAL A 278 -56.93 10.91 -4.78
CA VAL A 278 -57.04 9.61 -5.45
C VAL A 278 -57.57 8.60 -4.46
N SER A 279 -58.62 7.92 -4.91
CA SER A 279 -59.43 6.94 -4.22
C SER A 279 -58.65 5.65 -3.99
N ASP A 280 -58.83 5.14 -2.78
CA ASP A 280 -58.63 3.77 -2.36
C ASP A 280 -59.47 2.82 -3.24
N ASN A 281 -58.87 1.74 -3.72
CA ASN A 281 -59.56 0.58 -4.28
C ASN A 281 -58.64 -0.63 -4.15
N GLY A 282 -58.94 -1.43 -3.12
CA GLY A 282 -58.38 -2.76 -2.95
C GLY A 282 -58.80 -3.71 -4.07
N GLY A 283 -57.81 -4.34 -4.69
CA GLY A 283 -57.98 -5.49 -5.58
C GLY A 283 -57.07 -6.64 -5.12
N PRO A 284 -57.51 -7.90 -5.25
CA PRO A 284 -56.76 -9.07 -4.79
C PRO A 284 -55.57 -9.39 -5.72
N PRO A 285 -54.56 -10.13 -5.22
CA PRO A 285 -53.31 -10.33 -5.96
C PRO A 285 -53.50 -11.30 -7.14
N PRO A 286 -52.91 -11.02 -8.32
CA PRO A 286 -52.82 -12.00 -9.39
C PRO A 286 -51.65 -12.95 -9.14
N ALA A 287 -51.88 -14.21 -9.53
CA ALA A 287 -50.98 -15.33 -9.42
C ALA A 287 -49.72 -15.20 -10.30
N ASP A 288 -48.62 -15.70 -9.75
CA ASP A 288 -47.48 -16.37 -10.39
C ASP A 288 -47.26 -16.09 -11.89
N VAL A 289 -46.47 -15.04 -12.18
CA VAL A 289 -45.82 -14.86 -13.48
C VAL A 289 -44.36 -15.26 -13.35
N ARG A 290 -44.01 -16.37 -14.00
CA ARG A 290 -42.65 -16.88 -14.19
C ARG A 290 -41.75 -15.77 -14.74
N ARG A 291 -40.67 -15.47 -14.01
CA ARG A 291 -39.62 -14.53 -14.40
C ARG A 291 -38.78 -15.16 -15.51
N ASP A 292 -39.05 -14.76 -16.75
CA ASP A 292 -38.13 -14.96 -17.85
C ASP A 292 -36.84 -14.16 -17.57
N THR A 293 -35.70 -14.82 -17.77
CA THR A 293 -34.35 -14.27 -17.68
C THR A 293 -34.18 -13.09 -18.63
N VAL A 294 -34.27 -11.87 -18.09
CA VAL A 294 -33.91 -10.63 -18.78
C VAL A 294 -32.40 -10.66 -19.00
N ALA A 295 -31.98 -10.80 -20.26
CA ALA A 295 -30.58 -10.72 -20.65
C ALA A 295 -30.00 -9.35 -20.26
N LYS A 296 -28.86 -9.36 -19.55
CA LYS A 296 -28.07 -8.18 -19.16
C LYS A 296 -27.87 -7.27 -20.38
N PRO A 297 -28.34 -6.01 -20.37
CA PRO A 297 -28.10 -5.10 -21.48
C PRO A 297 -26.60 -4.86 -21.60
N ALA A 298 -26.04 -5.11 -22.79
CA ALA A 298 -24.64 -4.84 -23.05
C ALA A 298 -24.39 -3.33 -22.89
N ALA A 299 -23.42 -2.94 -22.06
CA ALA A 299 -23.03 -1.56 -21.79
C ALA A 299 -22.87 -0.80 -23.11
N THR A 300 -23.73 0.20 -23.34
CA THR A 300 -23.63 1.05 -24.52
C THR A 300 -22.30 1.80 -24.50
N PRO A 301 -21.52 1.79 -25.59
CA PRO A 301 -20.26 2.51 -25.65
C PRO A 301 -20.52 4.00 -25.37
N VAL A 302 -19.83 4.55 -24.37
CA VAL A 302 -19.87 5.97 -24.05
C VAL A 302 -19.51 6.75 -25.33
N SER A 303 -20.39 7.66 -25.77
CA SER A 303 -20.16 8.38 -27.02
C SER A 303 -18.89 9.23 -26.91
N ALA A 304 -18.06 9.23 -27.95
CA ALA A 304 -16.82 10.02 -28.00
C ALA A 304 -17.08 11.52 -27.74
N GLU A 305 -18.26 12.01 -28.17
CA GLU A 305 -18.72 13.38 -27.91
C GLU A 305 -18.85 13.69 -26.42
N ARG A 306 -19.35 12.75 -25.61
CA ARG A 306 -19.44 12.92 -24.15
C ARG A 306 -18.05 13.01 -23.52
N VAL A 307 -17.09 12.21 -23.98
CA VAL A 307 -15.72 12.26 -23.46
C VAL A 307 -15.07 13.60 -23.79
N ILE A 308 -15.22 14.10 -25.02
CA ILE A 308 -14.69 15.41 -25.43
C ILE A 308 -15.30 16.53 -24.56
N GLY A 309 -16.61 16.50 -24.30
CA GLY A 309 -17.27 17.47 -23.42
C GLY A 309 -16.73 17.45 -21.98
N ILE A 310 -16.42 16.26 -21.44
CA ILE A 310 -15.80 16.12 -20.10
C ILE A 310 -14.38 16.70 -20.10
N ILE A 311 -13.58 16.42 -21.13
CA ILE A 311 -12.22 16.96 -21.27
C ILE A 311 -12.27 18.50 -21.30
N GLU A 312 -13.16 19.08 -22.10
CA GLU A 312 -13.32 20.53 -22.22
C GLU A 312 -13.72 21.18 -20.90
N ARG A 313 -14.67 20.58 -20.18
CA ARG A 313 -15.07 21.02 -18.84
C ARG A 313 -13.89 21.03 -17.86
N ILE A 314 -13.08 19.98 -17.82
CA ILE A 314 -11.92 19.89 -16.91
C ILE A 314 -10.88 20.95 -17.27
N LEU A 315 -10.59 21.12 -18.56
CA LEU A 315 -9.63 22.11 -19.04
C LEU A 315 -10.11 23.55 -18.83
N SER A 316 -11.41 23.83 -18.78
CA SER A 316 -11.95 25.16 -18.52
C SER A 316 -12.03 25.55 -17.04
N ILE A 317 -12.23 24.59 -16.12
CA ILE A 317 -12.43 24.89 -14.69
C ILE A 317 -11.07 25.13 -14.00
N PRO A 318 -10.86 26.26 -13.29
CA PRO A 318 -9.62 26.52 -12.55
C PRO A 318 -9.40 25.50 -11.41
N VAL A 319 -8.15 25.19 -11.08
CA VAL A 319 -7.80 24.17 -10.06
C VAL A 319 -8.24 24.60 -8.65
N GLU A 320 -8.40 25.90 -8.44
CA GLU A 320 -8.90 26.53 -7.22
C GLU A 320 -10.38 26.22 -6.94
N ARG A 321 -11.10 25.60 -7.89
CA ARG A 321 -12.47 25.11 -7.72
C ARG A 321 -12.51 23.57 -7.82
N PRO A 322 -11.85 22.86 -6.89
CA PRO A 322 -11.56 21.44 -7.08
C PRO A 322 -12.82 20.55 -7.04
N PHE A 323 -13.84 20.91 -6.26
CA PHE A 323 -15.12 20.17 -6.22
C PHE A 323 -15.90 20.26 -7.53
N GLU A 324 -15.95 21.44 -8.16
CA GLU A 324 -16.57 21.62 -9.49
C GLU A 324 -15.79 20.90 -10.57
N LEU A 325 -14.46 20.93 -10.50
CA LEU A 325 -13.58 20.18 -11.39
C LEU A 325 -13.91 18.68 -11.34
N LEU A 326 -14.08 18.13 -10.12
CA LEU A 326 -14.50 16.74 -9.89
C LEU A 326 -15.98 16.47 -10.18
N GLY A 327 -16.81 17.53 -10.32
CA GLY A 327 -18.24 17.42 -10.56
C GLY A 327 -19.02 16.88 -9.34
N ILE A 328 -18.60 17.27 -8.14
CA ILE A 328 -19.26 16.91 -6.87
C ILE A 328 -19.61 18.19 -6.08
N PRO A 329 -20.66 18.18 -5.26
CA PRO A 329 -20.99 19.33 -4.40
C PRO A 329 -19.88 19.56 -3.37
N ALA A 330 -19.66 20.80 -2.95
CA ALA A 330 -18.68 21.07 -1.88
C ALA A 330 -19.25 20.72 -0.48
N GLU A 331 -20.57 20.84 -0.32
CA GLU A 331 -21.26 20.61 0.95
C GLU A 331 -21.46 19.12 1.21
N GLY A 332 -21.04 18.64 2.37
CA GLY A 332 -21.23 17.24 2.80
C GLY A 332 -20.30 16.22 2.14
N THR A 333 -19.42 16.65 1.23
CA THR A 333 -18.45 15.79 0.56
C THR A 333 -17.38 15.31 1.52
N ASN A 334 -17.11 14.00 1.51
CA ASN A 334 -16.02 13.39 2.29
C ASN A 334 -14.82 13.03 1.38
N GLY A 335 -13.74 12.55 1.99
CA GLY A 335 -12.53 12.13 1.26
C GLY A 335 -12.76 10.95 0.32
N HIS A 336 -13.69 10.06 0.64
CA HIS A 336 -14.06 8.93 -0.20
C HIS A 336 -14.74 9.37 -1.50
N ASP A 337 -15.65 10.33 -1.44
CA ASP A 337 -16.39 10.89 -2.58
C ASP A 337 -15.44 11.57 -3.58
N ILE A 338 -14.45 12.32 -3.07
CA ILE A 338 -13.38 12.93 -3.88
C ILE A 338 -12.62 11.88 -4.68
N ARG A 339 -12.22 10.78 -4.02
CA ARG A 339 -11.48 9.68 -4.66
C ARG A 339 -12.37 8.89 -5.64
N LYS A 340 -13.65 8.66 -5.31
CA LYS A 340 -14.63 8.02 -6.20
C LYS A 340 -14.83 8.85 -7.48
N ALA A 341 -15.06 10.16 -7.35
CA ALA A 341 -15.22 11.08 -8.47
C ALA A 341 -13.97 11.15 -9.37
N TYR A 342 -12.78 11.25 -8.77
CA TYR A 342 -11.52 11.23 -9.50
C TYR A 342 -11.35 9.95 -10.35
N ARG A 343 -11.54 8.77 -9.74
CA ARG A 343 -11.39 7.48 -10.42
C ARG A 343 -12.36 7.35 -11.59
N ARG A 344 -13.62 7.73 -11.39
CA ARG A 344 -14.65 7.71 -12.44
C ARG A 344 -14.24 8.53 -13.65
N ILE A 345 -13.86 9.78 -13.44
CA ILE A 345 -13.47 10.67 -14.55
C ILE A 345 -12.18 10.16 -15.21
N ALA A 346 -11.18 9.75 -14.43
CA ALA A 346 -9.90 9.25 -14.94
C ALA A 346 -10.06 8.03 -15.87
N LEU A 347 -10.99 7.12 -15.55
CA LEU A 347 -11.30 5.96 -16.40
C LEU A 347 -11.97 6.34 -17.72
N LEU A 348 -12.79 7.40 -17.73
CA LEU A 348 -13.47 7.90 -18.92
C LEU A 348 -12.50 8.63 -19.87
N ILE A 349 -11.59 9.45 -19.34
CA ILE A 349 -10.67 10.28 -20.14
C ILE A 349 -9.28 9.64 -20.32
N HIS A 350 -9.10 8.36 -19.99
CA HIS A 350 -7.79 7.71 -20.10
C HIS A 350 -7.29 7.72 -21.56
N PRO A 351 -6.02 8.07 -21.86
CA PRO A 351 -5.52 8.20 -23.23
C PRO A 351 -5.62 6.90 -24.03
N ASP A 352 -5.42 5.74 -23.38
CA ASP A 352 -5.53 4.41 -24.01
C ASP A 352 -6.93 4.09 -24.54
N LYS A 353 -7.98 4.62 -23.89
CA LYS A 353 -9.38 4.37 -24.27
C LYS A 353 -9.91 5.38 -25.29
N ASN A 354 -9.15 6.44 -25.58
CA ASN A 354 -9.59 7.59 -26.37
C ASN A 354 -8.58 7.94 -27.47
N PRO A 355 -8.38 7.03 -28.45
CA PRO A 355 -7.45 7.28 -29.55
C PRO A 355 -7.86 8.51 -30.35
N GLY A 356 -6.88 9.33 -30.74
CA GLY A 356 -7.06 10.61 -31.44
C GLY A 356 -7.27 11.83 -30.54
N SER A 357 -7.43 11.66 -29.22
CA SER A 357 -7.49 12.76 -28.23
C SER A 357 -6.48 12.60 -27.10
N GLU A 358 -5.44 11.79 -27.28
CA GLU A 358 -4.52 11.33 -26.23
C GLU A 358 -3.83 12.50 -25.51
N ALA A 359 -3.40 13.52 -26.26
CA ALA A 359 -2.73 14.69 -25.70
C ALA A 359 -3.67 15.50 -24.79
N ARG A 360 -4.92 15.73 -25.22
CA ARG A 360 -5.93 16.46 -24.42
C ARG A 360 -6.38 15.64 -23.21
N CYS A 361 -6.54 14.32 -23.38
CA CYS A 361 -6.80 13.37 -22.30
C CYS A 361 -5.71 13.43 -21.22
N GLN A 362 -4.44 13.41 -21.63
CA GLN A 362 -3.30 13.48 -20.72
C GLN A 362 -3.27 14.81 -19.96
N GLU A 363 -3.49 15.93 -20.64
CA GLU A 363 -3.55 17.26 -20.02
C GLU A 363 -4.69 17.36 -19.00
N ALA A 364 -5.90 16.92 -19.39
CA ALA A 364 -7.06 16.90 -18.51
C ALA A 364 -6.84 15.98 -17.30
N LEU A 365 -6.18 14.83 -17.47
CA LEU A 365 -5.89 13.89 -16.38
C LEU A 365 -4.92 14.48 -15.35
N ILE A 366 -3.88 15.21 -15.80
CA ILE A 366 -2.95 15.93 -14.93
C ILE A 366 -3.70 16.98 -14.11
N LYS A 367 -4.54 17.78 -14.77
CA LYS A 367 -5.33 18.83 -14.11
C LYS A 367 -6.36 18.26 -13.13
N LEU A 368 -6.99 17.15 -13.49
CA LEU A 368 -7.88 16.38 -12.62
C LEU A 368 -7.17 15.86 -11.37
N GLN A 369 -5.94 15.37 -11.52
CA GLN A 369 -5.12 14.94 -10.38
C GLN A 369 -4.78 16.10 -9.44
N GLN A 370 -4.44 17.27 -9.99
CA GLN A 370 -4.22 18.48 -9.19
C GLN A 370 -5.49 18.89 -8.43
N GLY A 371 -6.65 18.88 -9.10
CA GLY A 371 -7.94 19.15 -8.46
C GLY A 371 -8.26 18.18 -7.32
N ARG A 372 -7.96 16.89 -7.47
CA ARG A 372 -8.12 15.90 -6.38
C ARG A 372 -7.31 16.26 -5.15
N VAL A 373 -6.01 16.53 -5.31
CA VAL A 373 -5.11 16.87 -4.20
C VAL A 373 -5.54 18.17 -3.52
N GLN A 374 -6.02 19.15 -4.28
CA GLN A 374 -6.53 20.40 -3.73
C GLN A 374 -7.82 20.17 -2.93
N ALA A 375 -8.79 19.39 -3.45
CA ALA A 375 -10.01 19.04 -2.70
C ALA A 375 -9.69 18.31 -1.38
N GLU A 376 -8.74 17.36 -1.40
CA GLU A 376 -8.31 16.65 -0.18
C GLU A 376 -7.68 17.61 0.84
N THR A 377 -6.93 18.62 0.36
CA THR A 377 -6.31 19.65 1.21
C THR A 377 -7.36 20.59 1.80
N ASP A 378 -8.31 21.06 1.00
CA ASP A 378 -9.39 21.95 1.44
C ASP A 378 -10.27 21.27 2.49
N LEU A 379 -10.56 19.98 2.30
CA LEU A 379 -11.31 19.18 3.28
C LEU A 379 -10.56 19.06 4.61
N GLN A 380 -9.26 18.80 4.59
CA GLN A 380 -8.43 18.77 5.80
C GLN A 380 -8.38 20.12 6.53
N GLN A 381 -8.37 21.23 5.79
CA GLN A 381 -8.41 22.57 6.39
C GLN A 381 -9.74 22.85 7.07
N LEU A 382 -10.86 22.42 6.46
CA LEU A 382 -12.20 22.56 7.05
C LEU A 382 -12.32 21.76 8.35
N ASP A 383 -11.80 20.53 8.40
CA ASP A 383 -11.79 19.71 9.62
C ASP A 383 -11.04 20.40 10.77
N VAL A 384 -9.87 21.00 10.49
CA VAL A 384 -9.07 21.72 11.50
C VAL A 384 -9.80 22.95 12.04
N LEU A 385 -10.58 23.66 11.21
CA LEU A 385 -11.38 24.80 11.64
C LEU A 385 -12.53 24.38 12.55
N VAL A 386 -13.24 23.30 12.21
CA VAL A 386 -14.36 22.78 13.01
C VAL A 386 -13.88 22.31 14.38
N ASP A 387 -12.73 21.65 14.45
CA ASP A 387 -12.12 21.21 15.72
C ASP A 387 -11.67 22.41 16.58
N SER A 388 -11.18 23.48 15.96
CA SER A 388 -10.76 24.70 16.66
C SER A 388 -11.94 25.42 17.33
N HIS A 389 -13.12 25.41 16.71
CA HIS A 389 -14.33 26.01 17.28
C HIS A 389 -14.92 25.18 18.43
N LYS A 390 -14.94 23.84 18.31
CA LYS A 390 -15.43 22.96 19.39
C LYS A 390 -14.51 22.93 20.62
N GLY A 391 -13.21 23.16 20.43
CA GLY A 391 -12.22 23.15 21.52
C GLY A 391 -12.20 24.41 22.40
N ALA A 392 -12.75 25.54 21.93
CA ALA A 392 -12.68 26.82 22.65
C ALA A 392 -13.78 26.96 23.73
N GLU A 393 -14.97 26.41 23.51
CA GLU A 393 -16.10 26.60 24.43
C GLU A 393 -16.06 25.66 25.66
N THR A 394 -15.48 24.47 25.53
CA THR A 394 -15.43 23.49 26.63
C THR A 394 -14.13 23.53 27.45
N ARG A 395 -13.06 24.20 26.99
CA ARG A 395 -11.80 24.33 27.73
C ARG A 395 -11.72 25.53 28.67
N SER A 396 -12.65 26.48 28.61
CA SER A 396 -12.57 27.72 29.38
C SER A 396 -12.80 27.53 30.89
N ALA A 397 -13.50 26.47 31.33
CA ALA A 397 -13.69 26.21 32.77
C ALA A 397 -12.54 25.38 33.38
N ALA A 398 -12.11 24.31 32.72
CA ALA A 398 -11.07 23.42 33.26
C ALA A 398 -9.65 24.01 33.14
N THR A 399 -9.36 24.80 32.10
CA THR A 399 -8.04 25.40 31.91
C THR A 399 -7.85 26.66 32.77
N ALA A 400 -8.93 27.39 33.08
CA ALA A 400 -8.87 28.51 34.03
C ALA A 400 -8.59 28.06 35.47
N ALA A 401 -9.08 26.87 35.86
CA ALA A 401 -8.74 26.26 37.15
C ALA A 401 -7.28 25.77 37.21
N ALA A 402 -6.73 25.27 36.10
CA ALA A 402 -5.33 24.84 36.02
C ALA A 402 -4.34 26.02 35.89
N ALA A 403 -4.73 27.14 35.25
CA ALA A 403 -3.87 28.31 35.08
C ALA A 403 -3.60 29.08 36.39
N ASN A 404 -4.45 28.91 37.42
CA ASN A 404 -4.25 29.51 38.73
C ASN A 404 -3.50 28.58 39.73
N ALA A 405 -3.17 27.35 39.33
CA ALA A 405 -2.29 26.47 40.10
C ALA A 405 -0.82 26.76 39.75
N SER A 406 -0.26 27.80 40.37
CA SER A 406 1.18 28.04 40.62
C SER A 406 2.15 27.40 39.60
N MET A 407 2.31 28.03 38.43
CA MET A 407 3.45 27.80 37.55
C MET A 407 4.64 28.63 38.05
N ASP A 408 5.36 28.06 39.02
CA ASP A 408 6.66 28.55 39.42
C ASP A 408 7.78 27.80 38.68
N ALA A 409 8.63 28.59 38.02
CA ALA A 409 9.98 28.34 37.51
C ALA A 409 10.27 27.15 36.55
N SER A 410 10.63 27.53 35.30
CA SER A 410 11.54 26.82 34.37
C SER A 410 10.98 25.63 33.55
N PHE A 411 10.34 25.94 32.41
CA PHE A 411 10.10 25.01 31.29
C PHE A 411 11.41 24.63 30.56
N LYS A 412 12.31 23.97 31.26
CA LYS A 412 13.49 23.32 30.66
C LYS A 412 13.20 21.84 30.48
N CYS A 413 13.85 21.23 29.49
CA CYS A 413 13.84 19.79 29.33
C CYS A 413 14.22 19.11 30.66
N ARG A 414 13.47 18.08 31.07
CA ARG A 414 13.74 17.33 32.32
C ARG A 414 15.06 16.54 32.30
N TYR A 415 15.78 16.53 31.18
CA TYR A 415 17.07 15.87 31.07
C TYR A 415 18.16 16.75 31.69
N PRO A 416 18.95 16.24 32.66
CA PRO A 416 19.99 17.02 33.33
C PRO A 416 20.94 17.69 32.33
N GLY A 417 21.11 19.00 32.43
CA GLY A 417 21.99 19.78 31.54
C GLY A 417 21.40 20.14 30.18
N CYS A 418 20.11 19.88 29.92
CA CYS A 418 19.46 20.29 28.68
C CYS A 418 18.67 21.59 28.86
N ASP A 419 19.14 22.67 28.23
CA ASP A 419 18.47 23.98 28.26
C ASP A 419 17.43 24.18 27.14
N LEU A 420 17.14 23.14 26.37
CA LEU A 420 16.14 23.22 25.29
C LEU A 420 14.71 23.16 25.86
N PRO A 421 13.75 23.86 25.23
CA PRO A 421 12.36 23.83 25.67
C PRO A 421 11.77 22.42 25.51
N PRO A 422 10.91 21.96 26.45
CA PRO A 422 10.28 20.66 26.36
C PRO A 422 9.27 20.61 25.20
N CYS A 423 9.17 19.45 24.57
CA CYS A 423 8.14 19.16 23.58
C CYS A 423 6.77 19.09 24.28
N LYS A 424 5.79 19.86 23.79
CA LYS A 424 4.41 19.85 24.32
C LYS A 424 3.72 18.48 24.21
N GLN A 425 4.15 17.64 23.26
CA GLN A 425 3.55 16.32 22.99
C GLN A 425 4.25 15.17 23.72
N CYS A 426 5.39 15.42 24.36
CA CYS A 426 6.14 14.39 25.06
C CYS A 426 5.68 14.28 26.52
N ALA A 427 5.03 13.16 26.88
CA ALA A 427 4.63 12.88 28.27
C ALA A 427 5.80 12.91 29.28
N ASN A 428 7.03 12.70 28.80
CA ASN A 428 8.25 12.74 29.61
C ASN A 428 8.87 14.15 29.75
N GLY A 429 8.31 15.18 29.10
CA GLY A 429 8.83 16.55 29.15
C GLY A 429 10.23 16.71 28.54
N CYS A 430 10.54 15.92 27.50
CA CYS A 430 11.83 15.97 26.81
C CYS A 430 11.81 16.96 25.63
N CYS A 431 12.95 17.54 25.27
CA CYS A 431 13.04 18.47 24.15
C CYS A 431 12.86 17.76 22.80
N THR A 432 12.34 18.48 21.81
CA THR A 432 12.11 17.95 20.45
C THR A 432 13.39 17.63 19.70
N ARG A 433 14.50 18.29 20.07
CA ARG A 433 15.74 18.25 19.30
C ARG A 433 16.62 17.04 19.61
N ASN A 434 16.48 16.45 20.80
CA ASN A 434 17.30 15.30 21.19
C ASN A 434 16.44 14.15 21.71
N ILE A 435 15.99 13.33 20.77
CA ILE A 435 15.15 12.16 21.00
C ILE A 435 15.73 11.18 22.03
N THR A 436 17.07 11.13 22.13
CA THR A 436 17.79 10.31 23.10
C THR A 436 17.48 10.66 24.55
N HIS A 437 17.14 11.93 24.85
CA HIS A 437 16.74 12.36 26.19
C HIS A 437 15.41 11.69 26.61
N CYS A 438 14.44 11.54 25.70
CA CYS A 438 13.19 10.84 26.00
C CYS A 438 13.46 9.39 26.35
N HIS A 439 14.27 8.70 25.54
CA HIS A 439 14.58 7.28 25.72
C HIS A 439 15.41 7.00 26.98
N MET A 440 16.34 7.88 27.36
CA MET A 440 17.12 7.68 28.58
C MET A 440 16.31 7.92 29.86
N ILE A 441 15.39 8.89 29.86
CA ILE A 441 14.45 9.11 30.99
C ILE A 441 13.42 7.98 31.08
N ALA A 442 12.89 7.54 29.94
CA ALA A 442 12.03 6.36 29.82
C ALA A 442 12.66 5.11 30.45
N ARG A 443 13.94 4.86 30.15
CA ARG A 443 14.69 3.70 30.64
C ARG A 443 15.01 3.81 32.13
N SER A 444 15.34 4.99 32.64
CA SER A 444 15.61 5.18 34.07
C SER A 444 14.37 5.05 34.96
N LYS A 445 13.18 5.25 34.39
CA LYS A 445 11.88 5.12 35.08
C LYS A 445 11.26 3.73 35.01
N GLY A 446 12.02 2.69 34.65
CA GLY A 446 11.54 1.30 34.74
C GLY A 446 10.68 0.84 33.56
N GLY A 447 10.92 1.33 32.34
CA GLY A 447 10.40 0.69 31.12
C GLY A 447 9.29 1.43 30.37
N MET A 448 8.99 2.68 30.70
CA MET A 448 8.02 3.47 29.92
C MET A 448 8.58 3.78 28.53
N GLN A 449 8.05 3.22 27.46
CA GLN A 449 8.44 3.60 26.10
C GLN A 449 7.77 4.93 25.68
N CYS A 450 8.53 5.79 25.01
CA CYS A 450 8.06 7.09 24.52
C CYS A 450 7.49 6.89 23.11
N PHE A 451 6.19 6.63 22.98
CA PHE A 451 5.52 6.30 21.71
C PHE A 451 5.62 7.39 20.62
N PHE A 452 5.81 8.65 21.01
CA PHE A 452 5.91 9.78 20.06
C PHE A 452 7.26 9.89 19.33
N HIS A 453 8.24 9.07 19.71
CA HIS A 453 9.62 9.23 19.28
C HIS A 453 10.23 7.87 18.94
N PRO A 454 10.26 7.45 17.66
CA PRO A 454 10.88 6.18 17.29
C PRO A 454 12.37 6.15 17.67
N PRO A 455 12.93 5.00 18.08
CA PRO A 455 14.35 4.90 18.43
C PRO A 455 15.24 5.38 17.26
N PRO A 456 16.37 6.06 17.53
CA PRO A 456 17.35 6.37 16.49
C PRO A 456 17.75 5.10 15.74
N ARG A 457 17.83 5.15 14.41
CA ARG A 457 18.22 4.00 13.55
C ARG A 457 19.52 3.31 13.99
N ALA A 458 20.42 4.02 14.66
CA ALA A 458 21.67 3.46 15.18
C ALA A 458 21.47 2.51 16.37
N TRP A 459 20.35 2.61 17.10
CA TRP A 459 20.03 1.75 18.24
C TRP A 459 19.25 0.50 17.85
N ALA A 460 18.48 0.57 16.76
CA ALA A 460 17.79 -0.60 16.16
C ALA A 460 18.75 -1.63 15.54
N ARG A 461 20.07 -1.39 15.56
CA ARG A 461 21.09 -2.35 15.09
C ARG A 461 21.74 -3.17 16.22
N ASN A 462 21.55 -2.75 17.48
CA ASN A 462 22.20 -3.36 18.65
C ASN A 462 21.20 -3.87 19.72
N ALA A 463 19.91 -3.75 19.45
CA ALA A 463 18.83 -4.44 20.14
C ALA A 463 18.27 -5.48 19.18
#